data_AF-A0A5M3WFE2-F1
#
_entry.id   AF-A0A5M3WFE2-F1
#
_cell.length_a   1.000
_cell.length_b   1.000
_cell.length_c   1.000
_cell.angle_alpha   90.00
_cell.angle_beta   90.00
_cell.angle_gamma   90.00
#
_symmetry.space_group_name_H-M   'P 1'
#
loop_
_entity.id
_entity.type
_entity.pdbx_description
1 polymer ?
#
loop_
_entity_poly.entity_id
_entity_poly.type
_entity_poly.pdbx_seq_one_letter_code
_entity_poly.pdbx_strand_id
1 'polypeptide(L)'
;MAILSRVINETRRRYEELLQRNPYLAQAVCWTVVQSVTDTLTVGTIAERLGARAEDLEYEPVDEDLDEYDYEMACRISQAGSSFVVFEDNGYQGTRPEILRRLSAGARVVSLFWNVNANTKLHYAVYGTVVTALRCSPMNAGARTPKRSTSN
;
A
#
# COMPACT_ATOMS: atom_id res chain seq x y z
N MET A 1 -7.64 27.67 13.05
CA MET A 1 -7.22 26.35 13.57
C MET A 1 -8.36 25.34 13.78
N ALA A 2 -9.60 25.76 14.08
CA ALA A 2 -10.72 24.82 14.35
C ALA A 2 -11.20 23.96 13.15
N ILE A 3 -10.95 24.39 11.91
CA ILE A 3 -11.34 23.64 10.70
C ILE A 3 -10.41 22.42 10.50
N LEU A 4 -9.10 22.62 10.67
CA LEU A 4 -8.10 21.54 10.56
C LEU A 4 -8.33 20.43 11.60
N SER A 5 -8.65 20.78 12.84
CA SER A 5 -8.98 19.79 13.88
C SER A 5 -10.24 19.01 13.58
N ARG A 6 -11.26 19.63 12.96
CA ARG A 6 -12.50 18.95 12.58
C ARG A 6 -12.28 17.95 11.45
N VAL A 7 -11.51 18.34 10.42
CA VAL A 7 -11.18 17.46 9.29
C VAL A 7 -10.34 16.27 9.75
N ILE A 8 -9.31 16.50 10.56
CA ILE A 8 -8.46 15.40 11.09
C ILE A 8 -9.29 14.42 11.90
N ASN A 9 -10.18 14.91 12.78
CA ASN A 9 -11.03 14.04 13.59
C ASN A 9 -12.05 13.26 12.75
N GLU A 10 -12.60 13.86 11.70
CA GLU A 10 -13.52 13.18 10.79
C GLU A 10 -12.81 12.11 9.96
N THR A 11 -11.63 12.41 9.43
CA THR A 11 -10.78 11.44 8.73
C THR A 11 -10.41 10.28 9.64
N ARG A 12 -9.97 10.56 10.88
CA ARG A 12 -9.65 9.52 11.86
C ARG A 12 -10.85 8.63 12.15
N ARG A 13 -12.02 9.20 12.43
CA ARG A 13 -13.24 8.43 12.68
C ARG A 13 -13.60 7.53 11.49
N ARG A 14 -13.51 8.04 10.26
CA ARG A 14 -13.76 7.21 9.07
C ARG A 14 -12.77 6.06 8.93
N TYR A 15 -11.49 6.30 9.23
CA TYR A 15 -10.49 5.22 9.25
C TYR A 15 -10.77 4.20 10.36
N GLU A 16 -11.13 4.65 11.56
CA GLU A 16 -11.51 3.77 12.67
C GLU A 16 -12.71 2.89 12.30
N GLU A 17 -13.76 3.48 11.72
CA GLU A 17 -14.95 2.75 11.23
C GLU A 17 -14.58 1.75 10.12
N LEU A 18 -13.71 2.14 9.17
CA LEU A 18 -13.24 1.26 8.10
C LEU A 18 -12.50 0.04 8.66
N LEU A 19 -11.56 0.26 9.59
CA LEU A 19 -10.76 -0.81 10.21
C LEU A 19 -11.60 -1.69 11.13
N GLN A 20 -12.62 -1.15 11.80
CA GLN A 20 -13.57 -1.93 12.58
C GLN A 20 -14.38 -2.90 11.70
N ARG A 21 -14.78 -2.45 10.51
CA ARG A 21 -15.51 -3.30 9.54
C ARG A 21 -14.58 -4.26 8.80
N ASN A 22 -13.32 -3.90 8.61
CA ASN A 22 -12.34 -4.65 7.81
C ASN A 22 -11.05 -4.85 8.62
N PRO A 23 -11.07 -5.70 9.66
CA PRO A 23 -9.92 -5.87 10.56
C PRO A 23 -8.67 -6.41 9.87
N TYR A 24 -8.83 -7.14 8.75
CA TYR A 24 -7.72 -7.65 7.94
C TYR A 24 -6.85 -6.51 7.36
N LEU A 25 -7.42 -5.33 7.07
CA LEU A 25 -6.69 -4.17 6.59
C LEU A 25 -5.63 -3.68 7.58
N ALA A 26 -5.83 -3.90 8.88
CA ALA A 26 -4.83 -3.56 9.90
C ALA A 26 -3.69 -4.57 9.96
N GLN A 27 -3.88 -5.79 9.44
CA GLN A 27 -2.94 -6.90 9.60
C GLN A 27 -1.83 -6.86 8.56
N ALA A 28 -2.17 -6.88 7.27
CA ALA A 28 -1.17 -6.85 6.21
C ALA A 28 -1.78 -6.36 4.89
N VAL A 29 -1.22 -5.28 4.34
CA VAL A 29 -1.72 -4.67 3.10
C VAL A 29 -0.54 -4.10 2.32
N CYS A 30 -0.61 -4.22 1.00
CA CYS A 30 0.14 -3.39 0.08
C CYS A 30 -0.84 -2.52 -0.73
N TRP A 31 -0.74 -1.20 -0.55
CA TRP A 31 -1.57 -0.22 -1.24
C TRP A 31 -0.69 0.61 -2.18
N THR A 32 -0.90 0.44 -3.49
CA THR A 32 -0.06 1.04 -4.53
C THR A 32 -0.88 1.92 -5.44
N VAL A 33 -0.56 3.21 -5.49
CA VAL A 33 -1.15 4.18 -6.42
C VAL A 33 -0.23 4.38 -7.60
N VAL A 34 -0.77 4.22 -8.81
CA VAL A 34 -0.11 4.48 -10.08
C VAL A 34 -0.81 5.64 -10.77
N GLN A 35 -0.16 6.79 -10.83
CA GLN A 35 -0.68 7.99 -11.48
C GLN A 35 0.04 8.20 -12.82
N SER A 36 -0.72 8.19 -13.91
CA SER A 36 -0.18 8.52 -15.22
C SER A 36 0.36 9.96 -15.25
N VAL A 37 1.47 10.18 -15.96
CA VAL A 37 1.99 11.53 -16.26
C VAL A 37 2.05 11.82 -17.77
N THR A 38 2.37 10.83 -18.60
CA THR A 38 2.54 11.02 -20.06
C THR A 38 1.43 10.38 -20.88
N ASP A 39 1.14 9.10 -20.63
CA ASP A 39 0.30 8.27 -21.51
C ASP A 39 -0.93 7.73 -20.78
N THR A 40 -2.02 7.46 -21.49
CA THR A 40 -3.18 6.80 -20.90
C THR A 40 -2.78 5.42 -20.38
N LEU A 41 -2.81 5.24 -19.06
CA LEU A 41 -2.64 3.93 -18.43
C LEU A 41 -3.95 3.14 -18.54
N THR A 42 -3.81 1.83 -18.75
CA THR A 42 -4.93 0.88 -18.76
C THR A 42 -4.73 -0.18 -17.68
N VAL A 43 -5.80 -0.86 -17.29
CA VAL A 43 -5.74 -2.02 -16.37
C VAL A 43 -4.79 -3.09 -16.92
N GLY A 44 -4.86 -3.40 -18.22
CA GLY A 44 -3.98 -4.39 -18.85
C GLY A 44 -2.50 -4.03 -18.75
N THR A 45 -2.15 -2.76 -19.03
CA THR A 45 -0.78 -2.27 -18.86
C THR A 45 -0.29 -2.37 -17.41
N ILE A 46 -1.17 -2.14 -16.43
CA ILE A 46 -0.82 -2.30 -15.01
C ILE A 46 -0.59 -3.77 -14.67
N ALA A 47 -1.46 -4.67 -15.12
CA ALA A 47 -1.32 -6.11 -14.91
C ALA A 47 0.00 -6.63 -15.48
N GLU A 48 0.33 -6.30 -16.74
CA GLU A 48 1.59 -6.66 -17.38
C GLU A 48 2.81 -6.18 -16.57
N ARG A 49 2.75 -4.96 -16.03
CA ARG A 49 3.82 -4.38 -15.22
C ARG A 49 3.95 -5.04 -13.84
N LEU A 50 2.86 -5.58 -13.29
CA LEU A 50 2.87 -6.45 -12.12
C LEU A 50 3.43 -7.85 -12.45
N GLY A 51 3.45 -8.24 -13.73
CA GLY A 51 3.78 -9.60 -14.17
C GLY A 51 2.60 -10.56 -14.11
N ALA A 52 1.38 -10.02 -14.10
CA ALA A 52 0.11 -10.73 -14.14
C ALA A 52 -0.56 -10.51 -15.50
N ARG A 53 -1.62 -11.27 -15.78
CA ARG A 53 -2.57 -10.97 -16.85
C ARG A 53 -3.67 -10.03 -16.36
N ALA A 54 -4.33 -9.33 -17.28
CA ALA A 54 -5.42 -8.44 -16.91
C ALA A 54 -6.57 -9.18 -16.22
N GLU A 55 -6.82 -10.44 -16.61
CA GLU A 55 -7.85 -11.29 -16.00
C GLU A 55 -7.50 -11.70 -14.55
N ASP A 56 -6.22 -11.66 -14.18
CA ASP A 56 -5.76 -11.94 -12.81
C ASP A 56 -5.98 -10.76 -11.86
N LEU A 57 -6.38 -9.59 -12.40
CA LEU A 57 -6.75 -8.43 -11.62
C LEU A 57 -8.27 -8.35 -11.49
N GLU A 58 -8.75 -8.44 -10.26
CA GLU A 58 -10.15 -8.18 -9.97
C GLU A 58 -10.38 -6.68 -9.97
N TYR A 59 -11.01 -6.18 -11.03
CA TYR A 59 -11.58 -4.84 -10.99
C TYR A 59 -12.73 -4.87 -9.98
N GLU A 60 -12.66 -4.12 -8.88
CA GLU A 60 -13.74 -4.16 -7.89
C GLU A 60 -15.09 -3.76 -8.52
N PRO A 61 -16.11 -4.65 -8.50
CA PRO A 61 -17.40 -4.24 -7.99
C PRO A 61 -17.36 -4.32 -6.45
N VAL A 62 -18.14 -3.46 -5.80
CA VAL A 62 -18.49 -3.61 -4.39
C VAL A 62 -19.35 -4.87 -4.27
N ASP A 63 -18.76 -6.03 -3.96
CA ASP A 63 -19.50 -7.17 -3.42
C ASP A 63 -18.59 -8.08 -2.58
N GLU A 64 -19.18 -8.65 -1.52
CA GLU A 64 -18.52 -9.10 -0.28
C GLU A 64 -18.05 -10.57 -0.27
N ASP A 65 -18.13 -11.30 -1.38
CA ASP A 65 -17.97 -12.77 -1.40
C ASP A 65 -16.71 -13.27 -2.14
N LEU A 66 -15.50 -12.88 -1.70
CA LEU A 66 -14.28 -13.60 -2.11
C LEU A 66 -14.00 -14.76 -1.14
N ASP A 67 -13.82 -15.96 -1.69
CA ASP A 67 -13.52 -17.18 -0.94
C ASP A 67 -12.12 -17.11 -0.31
N GLU A 68 -12.00 -17.50 0.96
CA GLU A 68 -10.78 -17.37 1.79
C GLU A 68 -9.59 -18.17 1.23
N TYR A 69 -9.85 -19.13 0.33
CA TYR A 69 -8.85 -20.00 -0.28
C TYR A 69 -8.28 -19.53 -1.63
N ASP A 70 -8.86 -18.50 -2.28
CA ASP A 70 -8.32 -17.90 -3.51
C ASP A 70 -7.32 -16.74 -3.24
N TYR A 71 -6.97 -16.55 -1.95
CA TYR A 71 -6.16 -15.44 -1.43
C TYR A 71 -4.70 -15.39 -1.89
N GLU A 72 -4.16 -16.41 -2.56
CA GLU A 72 -2.71 -16.51 -2.71
C GLU A 72 -2.10 -15.55 -3.74
N MET A 73 -2.88 -14.84 -4.57
CA MET A 73 -2.30 -13.86 -5.52
C MET A 73 -3.26 -12.79 -6.08
N ALA A 74 -4.51 -12.72 -5.61
CA ALA A 74 -5.49 -11.79 -6.18
C ALA A 74 -5.15 -10.34 -5.78
N CYS A 75 -4.81 -9.52 -6.78
CA CYS A 75 -4.68 -8.07 -6.60
C CYS A 75 -5.97 -7.42 -7.07
N ARG A 76 -6.58 -6.60 -6.20
CA ARG A 76 -7.74 -5.78 -6.58
C ARG A 76 -7.27 -4.49 -7.22
N ILE A 77 -7.98 -4.02 -8.24
CA ILE A 77 -7.69 -2.75 -8.90
C ILE A 77 -8.92 -1.85 -8.96
N SER A 78 -8.72 -0.56 -8.69
CA SER A 78 -9.73 0.47 -8.90
C SER A 78 -9.12 1.67 -9.63
N GLN A 79 -9.98 2.47 -10.26
CA GLN A 79 -9.57 3.70 -10.95
C GLN A 79 -10.22 4.93 -10.30
N ALA A 80 -9.39 5.94 -10.04
CA ALA A 80 -9.81 7.26 -9.56
C ALA A 80 -9.20 8.35 -10.46
N GLY A 81 -9.98 8.82 -11.43
CA GLY A 81 -9.51 9.76 -12.44
C GLY A 81 -8.37 9.17 -13.29
N SER A 82 -7.23 9.85 -13.34
CA SER A 82 -6.01 9.39 -14.04
C SER A 82 -5.10 8.49 -13.18
N SER A 83 -5.56 8.11 -12.00
CA SER A 83 -4.81 7.25 -11.08
C SER A 83 -5.50 5.89 -10.95
N PHE A 84 -4.68 4.86 -10.84
CA PHE A 84 -5.12 3.51 -10.50
C PHE A 84 -4.61 3.16 -9.11
N VAL A 85 -5.42 2.44 -8.36
CA VAL A 85 -5.06 1.90 -7.05
C VAL A 85 -5.04 0.39 -7.18
N VAL A 86 -3.89 -0.20 -6.89
CA VAL A 86 -3.71 -1.65 -6.75
C VAL A 86 -3.66 -1.96 -5.25
N PHE A 87 -4.53 -2.85 -4.83
CA PHE A 87 -4.62 -3.33 -3.46
C PHE A 87 -4.26 -4.81 -3.42
N GLU A 88 -3.30 -5.16 -2.57
CA GLU A 88 -2.89 -6.53 -2.31
C GLU A 88 -3.19 -6.84 -0.85
N ASP A 89 -4.06 -7.82 -0.58
CA ASP A 89 -4.26 -8.35 0.77
C ASP A 89 -3.10 -9.29 1.12
N ASN A 90 -2.35 -8.96 2.18
CA ASN A 90 -1.15 -9.68 2.61
C ASN A 90 -0.05 -9.85 1.53
N GLY A 91 -0.22 -9.25 0.35
CA GLY A 91 0.74 -9.21 -0.74
C GLY A 91 1.83 -8.15 -0.53
N TYR A 92 2.84 -8.15 -1.40
CA TYR A 92 4.00 -7.27 -1.27
C TYR A 92 4.65 -6.89 -2.61
N GLN A 93 3.98 -7.08 -3.75
CA GLN A 93 4.53 -6.75 -5.08
C GLN A 93 4.93 -5.28 -5.17
N GLY A 94 4.11 -4.37 -4.62
CA GLY A 94 4.41 -2.93 -4.51
C GLY A 94 5.67 -2.59 -3.68
N THR A 95 6.27 -3.55 -2.97
CA THR A 95 7.55 -3.35 -2.27
C THR A 95 8.78 -3.74 -3.08
N ARG A 96 8.59 -4.37 -4.24
CA ARG A 96 9.66 -4.93 -5.07
C ARG A 96 10.20 -3.86 -6.04
N PRO A 97 11.49 -3.51 -6.01
CA PRO A 97 12.04 -2.47 -6.88
C PRO A 97 11.78 -2.70 -8.38
N GLU A 98 11.89 -3.93 -8.85
CA GLU A 98 11.63 -4.32 -10.24
C GLU A 98 10.17 -4.13 -10.67
N ILE A 99 9.21 -4.31 -9.75
CA ILE A 99 7.79 -4.03 -9.99
C ILE A 99 7.58 -2.51 -10.02
N LEU A 100 8.12 -1.79 -9.04
CA LEU A 100 8.00 -0.33 -8.95
C LEU A 100 8.61 0.39 -10.16
N ARG A 101 9.74 -0.09 -10.69
CA ARG A 101 10.33 0.43 -11.94
C ARG A 101 9.39 0.21 -13.13
N ARG A 102 8.82 -0.99 -13.28
CA ARG A 102 7.86 -1.27 -14.37
C ARG A 102 6.59 -0.42 -14.23
N LEU A 103 5.99 -0.37 -13.05
CA LEU A 103 4.79 0.42 -12.77
C LEU A 103 4.99 1.91 -13.04
N SER A 104 6.16 2.46 -12.67
CA SER A 104 6.46 3.88 -12.83
C SER A 104 6.93 4.28 -14.23
N ALA A 105 7.02 3.39 -15.21
CA ALA A 105 7.34 3.78 -16.59
C ALA A 105 6.26 4.73 -17.15
N GLY A 106 6.59 6.00 -17.39
CA GLY A 106 5.62 7.04 -17.80
C GLY A 106 4.65 7.50 -16.69
N ALA A 107 4.91 7.12 -15.44
CA ALA A 107 3.99 7.31 -14.31
C ALA A 107 4.73 7.71 -13.02
N ARG A 108 3.96 8.17 -12.03
CA ARG A 108 4.36 8.29 -10.62
C ARG A 108 3.72 7.16 -9.84
N VAL A 109 4.50 6.54 -8.96
CA VAL A 109 4.03 5.43 -8.12
C VAL A 109 4.35 5.73 -6.66
N VAL A 110 3.33 5.62 -5.82
CA VAL A 110 3.47 5.59 -4.35
C VAL A 110 2.98 4.23 -3.90
N SER A 111 3.79 3.51 -3.12
CA SER A 111 3.37 2.23 -2.52
C SER A 111 3.58 2.27 -1.02
N LEU A 112 2.54 1.90 -0.28
CA LEU A 112 2.54 1.75 1.17
C LEU A 112 2.35 0.27 1.51
N PHE A 113 3.20 -0.26 2.36
CA PHE A 113 3.10 -1.63 2.84
C PHE A 113 3.22 -1.67 4.34
N TRP A 114 2.39 -2.46 5.00
CA TRP A 114 2.55 -2.84 6.40
C TRP A 114 2.18 -4.30 6.60
N ASN A 115 2.71 -4.91 7.65
CA ASN A 115 2.26 -6.22 8.11
C ASN A 115 2.37 -6.39 9.64
N VAL A 116 1.81 -7.49 10.15
CA VAL A 116 1.84 -7.87 11.58
C VAL A 116 3.25 -8.02 12.16
N ASN A 117 4.27 -8.19 11.31
CA ASN A 117 5.67 -8.26 11.71
C ASN A 117 6.32 -6.88 11.88
N ALA A 118 5.51 -5.82 12.06
CA ALA A 118 5.92 -4.44 12.23
C ALA A 118 6.79 -3.90 11.07
N ASN A 119 6.63 -4.45 9.87
CA ASN A 119 7.36 -4.00 8.69
C ASN A 119 6.54 -2.96 7.94
N THR A 120 6.80 -1.68 8.17
CA THR A 120 6.15 -0.60 7.42
C THR A 120 7.11 -0.01 6.39
N LYS A 121 6.67 0.08 5.13
CA LYS A 121 7.46 0.64 4.03
C LYS A 121 6.64 1.66 3.24
N LEU A 122 7.30 2.73 2.82
CA LEU A 122 6.82 3.68 1.83
C LEU A 122 7.82 3.72 0.68
N HIS A 123 7.35 3.49 -0.54
CA HIS A 123 8.14 3.64 -1.75
C HIS A 123 7.59 4.75 -2.62
N TYR A 124 8.49 5.49 -3.26
CA TYR A 124 8.16 6.41 -4.33
C TYR A 124 9.02 6.10 -5.55
N ALA A 125 8.37 5.93 -6.70
CA ALA A 125 9.03 5.71 -7.96
C ALA A 125 8.43 6.61 -9.05
N VAL A 126 9.26 7.05 -9.99
CA VAL A 126 8.82 7.91 -11.09
C VAL A 126 9.66 7.62 -12.34
N TYR A 127 9.01 7.56 -13.50
CA TYR A 127 9.65 7.34 -14.80
C TYR A 127 10.65 6.17 -14.81
N GLY A 128 10.26 5.03 -14.23
CA GLY A 128 11.10 3.83 -14.19
C GLY A 128 12.20 3.85 -13.13
N THR A 129 12.26 4.86 -12.27
CA THR A 129 13.28 5.01 -11.23
C THR A 129 12.66 4.99 -9.85
N VAL A 130 13.15 4.12 -8.95
CA VAL A 130 12.79 4.17 -7.53
C VAL A 130 13.57 5.33 -6.90
N VAL A 131 12.86 6.39 -6.51
CA VAL A 131 13.44 7.62 -5.97
C VAL A 131 13.69 7.47 -4.47
N THR A 132 12.75 6.86 -3.74
CA THR A 132 12.90 6.64 -2.31
C THR A 132 12.26 5.34 -1.85
N ALA A 133 12.83 4.78 -0.78
CA ALA A 133 12.31 3.63 -0.05
C ALA A 133 12.54 3.92 1.44
N LEU A 134 11.49 4.35 2.13
CA LEU A 134 11.50 4.61 3.56
C LEU A 134 10.97 3.39 4.28
N ARG A 135 11.68 2.97 5.33
CA ARG A 135 11.17 2.00 6.29
C ARG A 135 10.74 2.76 7.54
N CYS A 136 9.47 2.68 7.87
CA CYS A 136 8.99 3.14 9.17
C CYS A 136 9.18 1.97 10.13
N SER A 137 10.25 2.00 10.91
CA SER A 137 10.28 1.20 12.13
C SER A 137 9.34 1.89 13.12
N PRO A 138 8.49 1.16 13.87
CA PRO A 138 7.80 1.79 15.00
C PRO A 138 8.86 2.45 15.87
N MET A 139 8.74 3.76 16.10
CA MET A 139 9.60 4.48 17.03
C MET A 139 9.49 3.78 18.40
N ASN A 140 10.51 3.01 18.76
CA ASN A 140 10.82 2.51 20.10
C ASN A 140 9.61 2.29 21.03
N ALA A 141 9.00 1.10 21.03
CA ALA A 141 8.24 0.59 22.18
C ALA A 141 9.16 0.12 23.33
N GLY A 142 10.38 0.67 23.41
CA GLY A 142 11.40 0.26 24.35
C GLY A 142 12.53 1.27 24.34
N ALA A 143 12.38 2.34 25.13
CA ALA A 143 13.54 2.96 25.74
C ALA A 143 14.32 1.83 26.44
N ARG A 144 15.40 1.38 25.83
CA ARG A 144 16.34 0.46 26.44
C ARG A 144 16.92 1.25 27.62
N THR A 145 16.39 1.02 28.83
CA THR A 145 17.00 1.55 30.05
C THR A 145 18.47 1.17 30.01
N PRO A 146 19.41 2.12 30.16
CA PRO A 146 20.81 1.78 30.29
C PRO A 146 20.93 0.83 31.47
N LYS A 147 21.53 -0.35 31.28
CA LYS A 147 21.94 -1.17 32.42
C LYS A 147 22.89 -0.29 33.23
N ARG A 148 22.48 0.11 34.45
CA ARG A 148 23.42 0.63 35.43
C ARG A 148 24.46 -0.46 35.63
N SER A 149 25.71 -0.18 35.26
CA SER A 149 26.84 -0.97 35.72
C SER A 149 26.94 -0.76 37.23
N THR A 150 26.49 -1.73 38.01
CA THR A 150 27.00 -1.89 39.37
C THR A 150 28.36 -2.56 39.23
N SER A 151 29.40 -1.74 39.19
CA SER A 151 30.76 -2.18 39.53
C SER A 151 30.77 -2.55 41.00
N ASN A 152 31.18 -3.79 41.28
CA ASN A 152 31.61 -4.28 42.58
C ASN A 152 33.14 -4.39 42.53
#